data_AF-A0A7W3P415-F1
#
_entry.id   AF-A0A7W3P415-F1
#
_cell.length_a   1.000
_cell.length_b   1.000
_cell.length_c   1.000
_cell.angle_alpha   90.00
_cell.angle_beta   90.00
_cell.angle_gamma   90.00
#
_symmetry.space_group_name_H-M   'P 1'
#
loop_
_entity.id
_entity.type
_entity.pdbx_description
1 polymer ?
#
loop_
_entity_poly.entity_id
_entity_poly.type
_entity_poly.pdbx_seq_one_letter_code
_entity_poly.pdbx_strand_id
1 'polypeptide(L)'
;MARVVVDVMPKPEILDPQGKAVTGALQRLGFAGLAVRQGKRFEIEVDGEVTDERLDEIRRAAETLLANTVIETFAVSVETQEQAAAQGQPA
;
A
#
# COMPACT_ATOMS: atom_id res chain seq x y z
N MET A 1 10.05 -8.07 -16.25
CA MET A 1 9.05 -7.07 -15.83
C MET A 1 9.47 -6.55 -14.48
N ALA A 2 9.34 -5.25 -14.27
CA ALA A 2 9.58 -4.64 -12.97
C ALA A 2 8.25 -4.51 -12.21
N ARG A 3 8.28 -4.52 -10.88
CA ARG A 3 7.09 -4.34 -10.05
C ARG A 3 7.18 -3.01 -9.31
N VAL A 4 6.11 -2.23 -9.42
CA VAL A 4 5.93 -0.98 -8.68
C VAL A 4 4.76 -1.18 -7.73
N VAL A 5 4.97 -0.82 -6.47
CA VAL A 5 3.97 -0.93 -5.42
C VAL A 5 3.45 0.47 -5.10
N VAL A 6 2.12 0.59 -5.03
CA VAL A 6 1.43 1.77 -4.54
C VAL A 6 0.67 1.40 -3.27
N ASP A 7 1.18 1.84 -2.13
CA ASP A 7 0.51 1.68 -0.84
C ASP A 7 -0.36 2.90 -0.57
N VAL A 8 -1.64 2.67 -0.27
CA VAL A 8 -2.64 3.70 0.01
C VAL A 8 -3.17 3.51 1.43
N MET A 9 -3.10 4.57 2.24
CA MET A 9 -3.56 4.59 3.62
C MET A 9 -4.54 5.74 3.84
N PRO A 10 -5.61 5.56 4.65
CA PRO A 10 -6.42 6.68 5.11
C PRO A 10 -5.52 7.66 5.87
N LYS A 11 -5.72 8.96 5.64
CA LYS A 11 -4.98 10.02 6.34
C LYS A 11 -5.09 9.87 7.86
N PRO A 12 -4.09 10.28 8.65
CA PRO A 12 -4.09 10.08 10.10
C PRO A 12 -5.35 10.60 10.81
N GLU A 13 -5.88 11.74 10.35
CA GLU A 13 -7.09 12.40 10.85
C GLU A 13 -8.40 11.72 10.43
N ILE A 14 -8.35 10.81 9.46
CA ILE A 14 -9.51 10.08 8.97
C ILE A 14 -9.70 8.81 9.78
N LEU A 15 -10.96 8.62 10.21
CA LEU A 15 -11.42 7.40 10.85
C LEU A 15 -11.31 6.22 9.89
N ASP A 16 -10.68 5.14 10.35
CA ASP A 16 -10.62 3.85 9.66
C ASP A 16 -11.49 2.81 10.40
N PRO A 17 -12.75 2.57 9.96
CA PRO A 17 -13.63 1.59 10.57
C PRO A 17 -13.11 0.15 10.44
N GLN A 18 -12.37 -0.17 9.37
CA GLN A 18 -11.87 -1.52 9.11
C GLN A 18 -10.73 -1.84 10.08
N GLY A 19 -9.74 -0.96 10.20
CA GLY A 19 -8.66 -1.09 11.19
C GLY A 19 -9.17 -1.14 12.62
N LYS A 20 -10.22 -0.37 12.96
CA LYS A 20 -10.89 -0.48 14.26
C LYS A 20 -11.54 -1.84 14.49
N ALA A 21 -12.23 -2.38 13.50
CA ALA A 21 -12.84 -3.70 13.60
C ALA A 21 -11.78 -4.80 13.83
N VAL A 22 -10.67 -4.74 13.10
CA VAL A 22 -9.53 -5.66 13.25
C VAL A 22 -8.89 -5.51 14.64
N THR A 23 -8.64 -4.28 15.08
CA THR A 23 -8.11 -3.98 16.42
C THR A 23 -8.97 -4.62 17.52
N GLY A 24 -10.29 -4.45 17.44
CA GLY A 24 -11.22 -5.06 18.40
C GLY A 24 -11.23 -6.59 18.33
N ALA A 25 -11.06 -7.18 17.15
CA ALA A 25 -10.94 -8.62 17.00
C ALA A 25 -9.65 -9.16 17.63
N LEU A 26 -8.51 -8.52 17.39
CA LEU A 26 -7.23 -8.86 18.00
C LEU A 26 -7.29 -8.82 19.53
N GLN A 27 -7.92 -7.79 20.09
CA GLN A 27 -8.12 -7.67 21.53
C GLN A 27 -8.91 -8.86 22.11
N ARG A 28 -10.01 -9.27 21.45
CA ARG A 28 -10.81 -10.43 21.87
C ARG A 28 -10.06 -11.75 21.79
N LEU A 29 -9.09 -11.86 20.88
CA LEU A 29 -8.22 -13.02 20.73
C LEU A 29 -7.03 -13.03 21.71
N GLY A 30 -6.90 -12.01 22.57
CA GLY A 30 -5.84 -11.92 23.58
C GLY A 30 -4.59 -11.15 23.14
N PHE A 31 -4.57 -10.57 21.94
CA PHE A 31 -3.47 -9.72 21.47
C PHE A 31 -3.63 -8.29 21.98
N ALA A 32 -3.33 -8.08 23.26
CA ALA A 32 -3.44 -6.77 23.90
C ALA A 32 -2.36 -5.78 23.40
N GLY A 33 -2.70 -4.49 23.35
CA GLY A 33 -1.77 -3.41 23.02
C GLY A 33 -1.52 -3.17 21.53
N LEU A 34 -2.16 -3.93 20.63
CA LEU A 34 -2.05 -3.71 19.18
C LEU A 34 -3.14 -2.76 18.69
N ALA A 35 -2.76 -1.84 17.80
CA ALA A 35 -3.67 -0.99 17.05
C ALA A 35 -3.40 -1.18 15.55
N VAL A 36 -4.46 -1.33 14.78
CA VAL A 36 -4.38 -1.60 13.34
C VAL A 36 -5.00 -0.43 12.58
N ARG A 37 -4.27 0.02 11.55
CA ARG A 37 -4.82 0.77 10.42
C ARG A 37 -4.78 -0.13 9.20
N GLN A 38 -5.81 -0.07 8.39
CA GLN A 38 -5.94 -0.83 7.16
C GLN A 38 -5.89 0.13 5.97
N GLY A 39 -5.17 -0.31 4.94
CA GLY A 39 -5.07 0.39 3.66
C GLY A 39 -5.22 -0.58 2.49
N LYS A 40 -4.78 -0.13 1.33
CA LYS A 40 -4.76 -0.89 0.07
C LYS A 40 -3.33 -0.94 -0.45
N ARG A 41 -2.93 -2.09 -1.00
CA ARG A 41 -1.69 -2.24 -1.76
C ARG A 41 -2.06 -2.55 -3.20
N PHE A 42 -1.54 -1.77 -4.13
CA PHE A 42 -1.64 -2.03 -5.57
C PHE A 42 -0.27 -2.44 -6.09
N GLU A 43 -0.27 -3.48 -6.91
CA GLU A 43 0.95 -4.04 -7.48
C GLU A 43 0.85 -3.91 -8.98
N ILE A 44 1.77 -3.14 -9.54
CA ILE A 44 1.75 -2.72 -10.93
C ILE A 44 2.95 -3.37 -11.60
N GLU A 45 2.66 -4.29 -12.52
CA GLU A 45 3.67 -4.84 -13.41
C GLU A 45 3.98 -3.82 -14.51
N VAL A 46 5.26 -3.54 -14.69
CA VAL A 46 5.76 -2.60 -15.69
C VAL A 46 6.62 -3.37 -16.68
N ASP A 47 6.23 -3.30 -17.94
CA ASP A 47 7.04 -3.79 -19.04
C ASP A 47 8.25 -2.88 -19.27
N GLY A 48 9.44 -3.48 -19.33
CA GLY A 48 10.69 -2.75 -19.50
C GLY A 48 11.23 -2.14 -18.21
N GLU A 49 11.96 -1.04 -18.37
CA GLU A 49 12.66 -0.34 -17.28
C GLU A 49 11.74 0.66 -16.58
N VAL A 50 11.89 0.79 -15.26
CA VAL A 50 11.18 1.80 -14.47
C VAL A 50 11.98 3.09 -14.48
N THR A 51 11.72 3.93 -15.48
CA THR A 51 12.29 5.27 -15.57
C THR A 51 11.56 6.25 -14.66
N ASP A 52 12.14 7.44 -14.44
CA ASP A 52 11.50 8.50 -13.68
C ASP A 52 10.17 8.95 -14.33
N GLU A 53 10.10 9.01 -15.66
CA GLU A 53 8.87 9.35 -16.38
C GLU A 53 7.77 8.31 -16.14
N ARG A 54 8.15 7.02 -16.09
CA ARG A 54 7.23 5.93 -15.80
C ARG A 54 6.73 6.00 -14.35
N LEU A 55 7.60 6.35 -13.41
CA LEU A 55 7.20 6.58 -12.02
C LEU A 55 6.23 7.76 -11.90
N ASP A 56 6.44 8.84 -12.64
CA ASP A 56 5.53 10.00 -12.66
C ASP A 56 4.18 9.67 -13.31
N GLU A 57 4.14 8.80 -14.32
CA GLU A 57 2.89 8.25 -14.85
C GLU A 57 2.13 7.45 -13.78
N ILE A 58 2.84 6.58 -13.04
CA ILE A 58 2.22 5.76 -11.97
C ILE A 58 1.72 6.63 -10.82
N ARG A 59 2.47 7.67 -10.42
CA ARG A 59 2.01 8.66 -9.42
C ARG A 59 0.72 9.34 -9.87
N ARG A 60 0.65 9.78 -11.13
CA ARG A 60 -0.57 10.38 -11.70
C ARG A 60 -1.75 9.40 -11.71
N ALA A 61 -1.50 8.14 -12.05
CA ALA A 61 -2.54 7.09 -11.98
C ALA A 61 -3.03 6.88 -10.54
N ALA A 62 -2.12 6.89 -9.56
CA ALA A 62 -2.44 6.79 -8.15
C ALA A 62 -3.33 7.93 -7.66
N GLU A 63 -2.97 9.18 -8.00
CA GLU A 63 -3.76 10.38 -7.67
C GLU A 63 -5.13 10.40 -8.34
N THR A 64 -5.21 9.90 -9.57
CA THR A 64 -6.44 9.96 -10.37
C THR A 64 -7.45 8.88 -9.99
N LEU A 65 -6.97 7.68 -9.62
CA LEU A 65 -7.83 6.51 -9.48
C LEU A 65 -7.59 5.71 -8.20
N LEU A 66 -6.33 5.43 -7.84
CA LEU A 66 -6.04 4.43 -6.80
C LEU A 66 -6.27 4.97 -5.39
N ALA A 67 -6.06 6.27 -5.19
CA ALA A 67 -6.23 6.96 -3.93
C ALA A 67 -7.28 8.06 -4.03
N ASN A 68 -8.20 8.12 -3.07
CA ASN A 68 -9.02 9.29 -2.86
C ASN A 68 -8.22 10.33 -2.07
N THR A 69 -7.55 11.25 -2.76
CA THR A 69 -6.61 12.24 -2.19
C THR A 69 -7.21 13.19 -1.14
N VAL A 70 -8.54 13.27 -1.05
CA VAL A 70 -9.22 14.01 0.03
C VAL A 70 -9.01 13.31 1.38
N ILE A 71 -9.15 11.98 1.42
CA ILE A 71 -9.19 11.20 2.67
C ILE A 71 -8.06 10.17 2.81
N GLU A 72 -7.32 9.90 1.73
CA GLU A 72 -6.23 8.93 1.67
C GLU A 72 -4.93 9.63 1.23
N THR A 73 -3.80 9.02 1.60
CA THR A 73 -2.45 9.33 1.11
C THR A 73 -1.85 8.06 0.51
N PHE A 74 -0.91 8.21 -0.41
CA PHE A 74 -0.25 7.06 -1.03
C PHE A 74 1.27 7.24 -1.11
N ALA A 75 1.99 6.13 -1.21
CA ALA A 75 3.42 6.06 -1.45
C ALA A 75 3.68 5.11 -2.62
N VAL A 76 4.60 5.50 -3.50
CA VAL A 76 5.02 4.69 -4.67
C VAL A 76 6.44 4.21 -4.43
N SER A 77 6.67 2.91 -4.59
CA SER A 77 7.99 2.29 -4.44
C SER A 77 8.25 1.27 -5.54
N VAL A 78 9.50 1.14 -5.97
CA VAL A 78 9.92 0.10 -6.91
C VAL A 78 10.41 -1.09 -6.10
N GLU A 79 9.79 -2.25 -6.32
CA GLU A 79 10.18 -3.47 -5.63
C GLU A 79 11.35 -4.09 -6.40
N THR A 80 12.54 -4.04 -5.78
CA THR A 80 13.71 -4.75 -6.30
C THR A 80 13.65 -6.22 -5.92
N GLN A 81 14.25 -7.11 -6.72
CA GLN A 81 14.17 -8.57 -6.51
C GLN A 81 14.65 -9.03 -5.11
N GLU A 82 15.50 -8.26 -4.43
CA GLU A 82 15.88 -8.51 -3.03
C GLU A 82 14.73 -8.31 -2.02
N GLN A 83 13.80 -7.39 -2.30
CA GLN A 83 12.64 -7.11 -1.45
C GLN A 83 11.51 -8.13 -1.64
N ALA A 84 11.38 -8.70 -2.84
CA ALA A 84 10.43 -9.77 -3.14
C ALA A 84 10.80 -11.09 -2.44
N ALA A 85 12.10 -11.42 -2.38
CA ALA A 85 12.61 -12.60 -1.68
C ALA A 85 12.40 -12.52 -0.16
N ALA A 86 12.51 -11.32 0.43
CA ALA A 86 12.24 -11.09 1.86
C ALA A 86 10.74 -11.19 2.23
N GLN A 87 9.84 -11.00 1.26
CA GLN A 87 8.38 -11.04 1.45
C GLN A 87 7.75 -12.41 1.13
N GLY A 88 8.57 -13.43 0.84
CA GLY A 88 8.11 -14.82 0.69
C GLY A 88 7.27 -15.09 -0.56
N GLN A 89 7.41 -14.27 -1.61
CA GLN A 89 6.68 -14.46 -2.86
C GLN A 89 7.52 -15.32 -3.83
N PRO A 90 6.97 -16.42 -4.40
CA PRO A 90 7.72 -17.25 -5.33
C PRO A 90 7.98 -16.47 -6.63
N ALA A 91 9.19 -16.66 -7.17
CA ALA A 91 9.67 -16.08 -8.42
C ALA A 91 8.87 -16.58 -9.64
#